data_AF-A0A2E3W5A0-F1
#
_entry.id   AF-A0A2E3W5A0-F1
#
_cell.length_a   1.000
_cell.length_b   1.000
_cell.length_c   1.000
_cell.angle_alpha   90.00
_cell.angle_beta   90.00
_cell.angle_gamma   90.00
#
_symmetry.space_group_name_H-M   'P 1'
#
loop_
_entity.id
_entity.type
_entity.pdbx_description
1 polymer ?
#
loop_
_entity_poly.entity_id
_entity_poly.type
_entity_poly.pdbx_seq_one_letter_code
_entity_poly.pdbx_strand_id
1 'polypeptide(L)' 'MSLDTKALAYAAQKTELALRKVMTTVDLLVTQECTIPFISRYRKEATGNLDEVQIRAIKDAYEEYI' A
#
# COMPACT_ATOMS: atom_id res chain seq x y z
N MET A 1 -10.11 -1.90 -12.83
CA MET A 1 -10.51 -1.51 -11.47
C MET A 1 -9.88 -0.17 -11.16
N SER A 2 -10.65 0.78 -10.66
CA SER A 2 -10.10 2.07 -10.20
C SER A 2 -9.92 1.98 -8.70
N LEU A 3 -8.76 2.41 -8.18
CA LEU A 3 -8.50 2.47 -6.74
C LEU A 3 -9.38 3.53 -6.08
N ASP A 4 -9.90 3.24 -4.88
CA ASP A 4 -10.71 4.21 -4.15
C ASP A 4 -9.82 5.31 -3.56
N THR A 5 -10.07 6.56 -3.98
CA THR A 5 -9.24 7.71 -3.60
C THR A 5 -9.40 8.07 -2.13
N LYS A 6 -10.56 7.81 -1.53
CA LYS A 6 -10.80 8.09 -0.10
C LYS A 6 -10.13 7.02 0.77
N ALA A 7 -10.18 5.75 0.36
CA ALA A 7 -9.47 4.67 1.02
C ALA A 7 -7.95 4.90 1.00
N LEU A 8 -7.39 5.37 -0.12
CA LEU A 8 -5.97 5.75 -0.24
C LEU A 8 -5.59 6.88 0.74
N ALA A 9 -6.43 7.91 0.84
CA ALA A 9 -6.21 9.02 1.77
C ALA A 9 -6.32 8.57 3.23
N TYR A 10 -7.30 7.72 3.54
CA TYR A 10 -7.50 7.13 4.86
C TYR A 10 -6.29 6.29 5.28
N ALA A 11 -5.83 5.38 4.41
CA ALA A 11 -4.66 4.54 4.68
C ALA A 11 -3.38 5.37 4.87
N ALA A 12 -3.18 6.43 4.09
CA ALA A 12 -2.05 7.35 4.27
C ALA A 12 -2.08 8.07 5.63
N GLN A 13 -3.25 8.54 6.05
CA GLN A 13 -3.41 9.18 7.36
C GLN A 13 -3.19 8.18 8.51
N LYS A 14 -3.76 6.98 8.43
CA LYS A 14 -3.69 5.96 9.49
C LYS A 14 -2.30 5.36 9.67
N THR A 15 -1.54 5.21 8.58
CA THR A 15 -0.18 4.66 8.62
C THR A 15 0.90 5.73 8.80
N GLU A 16 0.52 7.02 8.79
CA GLU A 16 1.45 8.15 8.82
C GLU A 16 2.50 8.10 7.68
N LEU A 17 2.12 7.51 6.55
CA LEU A 17 2.97 7.36 5.36
C LEU A 17 2.57 8.35 4.28
N ALA A 18 3.55 8.78 3.50
CA ALA A 18 3.31 9.64 2.35
C ALA A 18 2.31 8.99 1.38
N LEU A 19 1.29 9.74 0.96
CA LEU A 19 0.22 9.27 0.07
C LEU A 19 0.77 8.56 -1.18
N ARG A 20 1.84 9.08 -1.78
CA ARG A 20 2.49 8.46 -2.95
C ARG A 20 2.98 7.03 -2.67
N LYS A 21 3.54 6.77 -1.48
CA LYS A 21 3.99 5.42 -1.10
C LYS A 21 2.81 4.47 -0.91
N VAL A 22 1.74 4.95 -0.28
CA VAL A 22 0.48 4.20 -0.11
C VAL A 22 -0.13 3.86 -1.47
N MET A 23 -0.26 4.84 -2.37
CA MET A 23 -0.77 4.65 -3.72
C MET A 23 0.01 3.58 -4.50
N THR A 24 1.34 3.68 -4.55
CA THR A 24 2.15 2.66 -5.24
C THR A 24 2.01 1.28 -4.62
N THR A 25 1.95 1.21 -3.28
CA THR A 25 1.83 -0.07 -2.56
C THR A 25 0.48 -0.72 -2.82
N VAL A 26 -0.61 0.04 -2.76
CA VAL A 26 -1.97 -0.45 -3.04
C VAL A 26 -2.11 -0.86 -4.51
N ASP A 27 -1.51 -0.11 -5.45
CA ASP A 27 -1.50 -0.52 -6.86
C ASP A 27 -0.81 -1.88 -7.06
N LEU A 28 0.36 -2.07 -6.44
CA LEU A 28 1.06 -3.35 -6.48
C LEU A 28 0.21 -4.50 -5.89
N LEU A 29 -0.48 -4.26 -4.78
CA LEU A 29 -1.27 -5.27 -4.09
C LEU A 29 -2.57 -5.61 -4.84
N VAL A 30 -3.30 -4.60 -5.31
CA VAL A 30 -4.68 -4.75 -5.81
C VAL A 30 -4.73 -4.84 -7.33
N THR A 31 -3.99 -3.98 -8.03
CA THR A 31 -4.01 -3.95 -9.51
C THR A 31 -3.09 -5.02 -10.09
N GLN A 32 -1.92 -5.21 -9.47
CA GLN A 32 -0.90 -6.15 -9.96
C GLN A 32 -0.87 -7.47 -9.18
N GLU A 33 -1.79 -7.64 -8.22
CA GLU A 33 -1.99 -8.87 -7.44
C GLU A 33 -0.68 -9.40 -6.80
N CYS A 34 0.26 -8.50 -6.50
CA CYS A 34 1.52 -8.87 -5.87
C CYS A 34 1.31 -9.21 -4.40
N THR A 35 2.10 -10.16 -3.89
CA THR A 35 2.05 -10.54 -2.48
C THR A 35 2.93 -9.64 -1.63
N ILE A 36 2.57 -9.48 -0.34
CA ILE A 36 3.35 -8.71 0.63
C ILE A 36 4.84 -9.16 0.69
N PRO A 37 5.18 -10.46 0.77
CA PRO A 37 6.58 -10.91 0.77
C PRO A 37 7.31 -10.62 -0.54
N PHE A 38 6.59 -10.61 -1.67
CA PHE A 38 7.17 -10.25 -2.95
C PHE A 38 7.51 -8.76 -2.99
N ILE A 39 6.60 -7.89 -2.55
CA ILE A 39 6.79 -6.44 -2.57
C ILE A 39 7.94 -6.03 -1.64
N SER A 40 7.97 -6.54 -0.40
CA SER A 40 8.97 -6.20 0.61
C SER A 40 10.40 -6.62 0.21
N ARG A 41 10.54 -7.61 -0.68
CA ARG A 41 11.83 -8.12 -1.16
C ARG A 41 12.24 -7.59 -2.53
N TYR A 42 11.31 -7.53 -3.49
CA TYR A 42 11.63 -7.31 -4.91
C TYR A 42 11.11 -5.96 -5.45
N ARG A 43 10.26 -5.24 -4.71
CA ARG A 43 9.72 -3.92 -5.11
C ARG A 43 9.97 -2.82 -4.08
N LYS A 44 11.01 -2.99 -3.27
CA LYS A 44 11.36 -2.07 -2.18
C LYS A 44 11.59 -0.64 -2.67
N GLU A 45 12.28 -0.45 -3.79
CA GLU A 45 12.51 0.88 -4.35
C GLU A 45 11.22 1.54 -4.84
N ALA A 46 10.30 0.76 -5.42
CA ALA A 46 9.02 1.27 -5.93
C ALA A 46 8.12 1.79 -4.79
N THR A 47 8.15 1.15 -3.62
CA THR A 47 7.38 1.58 -2.45
C THR A 47 8.08 2.67 -1.62
N GLY A 48 9.32 3.05 -1.95
CA GLY A 48 10.10 3.99 -1.16
C GLY A 48 10.68 3.35 0.11
N ASN A 49 11.19 2.13 -0.03
CA ASN A 49 11.86 1.30 0.96
C ASN A 49 10.99 0.79 2.12
N LEU A 50 9.69 0.62 1.90
CA LEU A 50 8.80 0.08 2.93
C LEU A 50 9.16 -1.37 3.29
N ASP A 51 9.03 -1.69 4.57
CA ASP A 51 9.15 -3.06 5.08
C ASP A 51 7.80 -3.81 5.09
N GLU A 52 7.86 -5.08 5.43
CA GLU A 52 6.70 -5.98 5.40
C GLU A 52 5.57 -5.53 6.36
N VAL A 53 5.91 -4.99 7.53
CA VAL A 53 4.96 -4.52 8.52
C VAL A 53 4.24 -3.28 8.00
N GLN A 54 4.98 -2.34 7.40
CA GLN A 54 4.41 -1.14 6.80
C GLN A 54 3.50 -1.46 5.60
N ILE A 55 3.91 -2.39 4.73
CA ILE A 55 3.10 -2.82 3.58
C ILE A 55 1.80 -3.49 4.06
N ARG A 56 1.88 -4.32 5.11
CA ARG A 56 0.69 -4.94 5.71
C ARG A 56 -0.23 -3.91 6.32
N ALA A 57 0.29 -2.95 7.08
CA ALA A 57 -0.50 -1.87 7.66
C ALA A 57 -1.23 -1.04 6.59
N ILE A 58 -0.59 -0.78 5.44
CA ILE A 58 -1.25 -0.13 4.30
C ILE A 58 -2.41 -0.97 3.78
N LYS A 59 -2.19 -2.27 3.56
CA LYS A 59 -3.22 -3.19 3.08
C LYS A 59 -4.43 -3.21 4.03
N ASP A 60 -4.18 -3.43 5.31
CA ASP A 60 -5.21 -3.54 6.33
C ASP A 60 -6.00 -2.22 6.46
N ALA A 61 -5.32 -1.07 6.44
CA ALA A 61 -5.96 0.24 6.49
C ALA A 61 -6.80 0.55 5.24
N TYR A 62 -6.32 0.16 4.05
CA TYR A 62 -7.08 0.32 2.82
C TYR A 62 -8.32 -0.57 2.80
N GLU A 63 -8.21 -1.82 3.23
CA GLU A 63 -9.31 -2.78 3.32
C GLU A 63 -10.33 -2.43 4.40
N GLU A 64 -9.93 -1.78 5.50
CA GLU A 64 -10.87 -1.37 6.55
C GLU A 64 -11.84 -0.27 6.07
N TYR A 65 -11.45 0.54 5.09
CA TYR A 65 -12.27 1.63 4.59
C TYR A 65 -13.32 1.18 3.56
N ILE A 66 -13.01 0.13 2.79
CA ILE A 66 -13.82 -0.38 1.67
C ILE A 66 -14.80 -1.46 2.11
#